data_AF-A0A8H7Q7A8-F1
#
_entry.id   AF-A0A8H7Q7A8-F1
#
_cell.length_a   1.000
_cell.length_b   1.000
_cell.length_c   1.000
_cell.angle_alpha   90.00
_cell.angle_beta   90.00
_cell.angle_gamma   90.00
#
_symmetry.space_group_name_H-M   'P 1'
#
loop_
_entity.id
_entity.type
_entity.pdbx_description
1 polymer ?
#
loop_
_entity_poly.entity_id
_entity_poly.type
_entity_poly.pdbx_seq_one_letter_code
_entity_poly.pdbx_strand_id
1 'polypeptide(L)'
;MKSPFSPLSFSLEAIMHNKYLAAALSLLNFQQIPIHEPPSIAPYTNEWIHALEQMYNLFPHPSNTTTRDQCMFDVPTFNCTQFYWDDGVTQRDVWHLRPQDIKAVISIGDSISAGFGMLSARPPFANVWEYRGKVFSSGSDSNEYTIRNFLSTYSDTVGGPVGITVPLSRGKGLNSAISGAVVQTLDEEVTRLVHQLSHTQYNSVRDSWKLITVLIGANNLCGLCASPSTGLPQQATADEYEKHLRLALHRLRTEVKHAFVNLLALFSVSVVHDATRGNQYCEFVMDKSNMYICPCAQGTDEERKAADAMAEEYNRRMYKVAKEFEGYKDFAVVVQPGLTAFDVAKYKQAYFSGIDCFHPNLCANQIMAIALWN
;
A
#
# COMPACT_ATOMS: atom_id res chain seq x y z
N MET A 1 3.13 1.14 -44.55
CA MET A 1 4.45 1.66 -44.16
C MET A 1 4.35 3.16 -43.95
N LYS A 2 5.08 3.68 -42.95
CA LYS A 2 5.19 5.06 -42.44
C LYS A 2 4.33 5.37 -41.21
N SER A 3 5.05 5.68 -40.13
CA SER A 3 4.57 6.28 -38.87
C SER A 3 4.08 7.71 -39.10
N PRO A 4 3.40 8.28 -38.08
CA PRO A 4 4.04 9.41 -37.43
C PRO A 4 3.83 9.40 -35.91
N PHE A 5 4.93 9.37 -35.15
CA PHE A 5 4.95 9.87 -33.78
C PHE A 5 5.25 11.37 -33.85
N SER A 6 4.33 12.19 -33.32
CA SER A 6 4.57 13.59 -32.99
C SER A 6 4.86 13.70 -31.49
N PRO A 7 5.88 14.46 -31.06
CA PRO A 7 6.17 14.67 -29.65
C PRO A 7 5.17 15.69 -29.08
N LEU A 8 4.31 15.25 -28.16
CA LEU A 8 3.49 16.17 -27.37
C LEU A 8 4.38 16.88 -26.36
N SER A 9 4.43 18.20 -26.54
CA SER A 9 5.05 19.19 -25.67
C SER A 9 4.59 19.04 -24.21
N PHE A 10 5.53 18.86 -23.30
CA PHE A 10 5.33 18.99 -21.85
C PHE A 10 5.00 20.46 -21.52
N SER A 11 3.72 20.78 -21.29
CA SER A 11 3.29 22.09 -20.84
C SER A 11 3.40 22.23 -19.32
N LEU A 12 3.83 23.42 -18.90
CA LEU A 12 4.19 23.90 -17.55
C LEU A 12 3.10 23.80 -16.44
N GLU A 13 2.03 23.04 -16.60
CA GLU A 13 0.93 23.00 -15.62
C GLU A 13 1.18 22.07 -14.43
N ALA A 14 2.28 21.30 -14.43
CA ALA A 14 2.72 20.47 -13.30
C ALA A 14 3.30 21.25 -12.10
N ILE A 15 3.37 22.59 -12.18
CA ILE A 15 4.16 23.44 -11.29
C ILE A 15 3.40 23.91 -10.02
N MET A 16 2.07 23.74 -9.93
CA MET A 16 1.28 24.41 -8.88
C MET A 16 0.90 23.58 -7.64
N HIS A 17 1.17 22.28 -7.55
CA HIS A 17 0.55 21.44 -6.51
C HIS A 17 1.49 20.82 -5.46
N ASN A 18 2.78 21.17 -5.45
CA ASN A 18 3.77 20.56 -4.54
C ASN A 18 3.82 21.18 -3.12
N LYS A 19 3.00 22.20 -2.81
CA LYS A 19 2.95 22.82 -1.48
C LYS A 19 2.20 21.98 -0.43
N TYR A 20 1.45 20.95 -0.83
CA TYR A 20 0.58 20.19 0.07
C TYR A 20 1.24 18.95 0.70
N LEU A 21 2.36 18.43 0.16
CA LEU A 21 3.10 17.30 0.75
C LEU A 21 3.75 17.67 2.10
N ALA A 22 4.33 18.87 2.19
CA ALA A 22 4.93 19.38 3.43
C ALA A 22 3.87 19.65 4.52
N ALA A 23 2.63 19.96 4.13
CA ALA A 23 1.56 20.28 5.06
C ALA A 23 0.93 19.05 5.72
N ALA A 24 0.86 17.89 5.05
CA ALA A 24 0.24 16.69 5.63
C ALA A 24 1.06 16.04 6.75
N LEU A 25 2.39 16.23 6.76
CA LEU A 25 3.25 15.88 7.89
C LEU A 25 3.14 16.86 9.08
N SER A 26 2.41 17.98 8.92
CA SER A 26 2.28 19.05 9.92
C SER A 26 0.89 19.16 10.56
N LEU A 27 -0.05 18.23 10.27
CA LEU A 27 -1.43 18.29 10.79
C LEU A 27 -1.64 17.64 12.17
N LEU A 28 -0.58 17.29 12.88
CA LEU A 28 -0.63 17.13 14.34
C LEU A 28 -0.26 18.47 14.97
N ASN A 29 -1.18 19.01 15.76
CA ASN A 29 -1.12 20.32 16.39
C ASN A 29 0.11 20.42 17.32
N PHE A 30 1.27 20.85 16.80
CA PHE A 30 2.48 21.08 17.59
C PHE A 30 2.63 22.57 17.89
N GLN A 31 2.61 22.92 19.18
CA GLN A 31 3.15 24.20 19.63
C GLN A 31 4.60 24.34 19.15
N GLN A 32 4.88 25.45 18.46
CA GLN A 32 6.18 25.77 17.90
C GLN A 32 7.25 25.87 18.99
N ILE A 33 8.25 25.00 18.92
CA ILE A 33 9.55 25.18 19.59
C ILE A 33 10.57 25.53 18.49
N PRO A 34 11.37 26.60 18.62
CA PRO A 34 12.34 26.97 17.62
C PRO A 34 13.57 26.07 17.74
N ILE A 35 13.83 25.23 16.74
CA ILE A 35 15.07 24.45 16.63
C ILE A 35 15.87 25.01 15.47
N HIS A 36 17.08 25.49 15.78
CA HIS A 36 18.10 25.87 14.81
C HIS A 36 18.70 24.59 14.18
N GLU A 37 18.02 24.03 13.18
CA GLU A 37 18.61 23.12 12.20
C GLU A 37 18.53 23.77 10.81
N PRO A 38 19.53 23.59 9.92
CA PRO A 38 19.37 23.98 8.53
C PRO A 38 18.08 23.33 7.99
N PRO A 39 17.27 24.01 7.16
CA PRO A 39 15.98 23.48 6.76
C PRO A 39 16.19 22.12 6.10
N SER A 40 15.77 21.04 6.77
CA SER A 40 15.81 19.71 6.19
C SER A 40 14.90 19.74 4.96
N ILE A 41 15.44 19.46 3.78
CA ILE A 41 14.63 19.44 2.56
C ILE A 41 13.63 18.29 2.73
N ALA A 42 12.34 18.62 2.73
CA ALA A 42 11.29 17.64 2.98
C ALA A 42 11.32 16.54 1.90
N PRO A 43 11.29 15.24 2.27
CA PRO A 43 11.27 14.15 1.30
C PRO A 43 10.17 14.27 0.27
N TYR A 44 10.41 13.74 -0.93
CA TYR A 44 9.47 13.71 -2.05
C TYR A 44 9.09 15.08 -2.64
N THR A 45 9.76 16.16 -2.22
CA THR A 45 9.67 17.47 -2.89
C THR A 45 10.59 17.54 -4.10
N ASN A 46 10.36 18.51 -4.98
CA ASN A 46 11.24 18.73 -6.13
C ASN A 46 12.66 19.05 -5.65
N GLU A 47 12.79 19.89 -4.64
CA GLU A 47 14.06 20.25 -4.02
C GLU A 47 14.80 19.01 -3.51
N TRP A 48 14.08 18.08 -2.86
CA TRP A 48 14.66 16.83 -2.38
C TRP A 48 15.11 15.92 -3.52
N ILE A 49 14.31 15.80 -4.59
CA ILE A 49 14.69 15.00 -5.78
C ILE A 49 15.95 15.57 -6.44
N HIS A 50 16.06 16.90 -6.57
CA HIS A 50 17.25 17.53 -7.14
C HIS A 50 18.50 17.31 -6.26
N ALA A 51 18.36 17.43 -4.94
CA ALA A 51 19.45 17.12 -4.01
C ALA A 51 19.85 15.63 -4.11
N LEU A 52 18.86 14.74 -4.22
CA LEU A 52 19.09 13.32 -4.36
C LEU A 52 19.77 12.96 -5.69
N GLU A 53 19.45 13.67 -6.77
CA GLU A 53 20.12 13.52 -8.07
C GLU A 53 21.60 13.88 -8.01
N GLN A 54 21.93 15.00 -7.36
CA GLN A 54 23.32 15.42 -7.17
C GLN A 54 24.13 14.36 -6.42
N MET A 55 23.53 13.74 -5.40
CA MET A 55 24.15 12.63 -4.66
C MET A 55 24.21 11.35 -5.47
N TYR A 56 23.15 11.00 -6.18
CA TYR A 56 23.09 9.79 -7.00
C TYR A 56 24.20 9.78 -8.07
N ASN A 57 24.47 10.93 -8.70
CA ASN A 57 25.51 11.11 -9.71
C ASN A 57 26.95 10.88 -9.18
N LEU A 58 27.14 10.84 -7.85
CA LEU A 58 28.44 10.52 -7.24
C LEU A 58 28.66 9.01 -7.08
N PHE A 59 27.62 8.19 -7.20
CA PHE A 59 27.74 6.74 -7.06
C PHE A 59 28.19 6.08 -8.38
N PRO A 60 28.99 5.01 -8.32
CA PRO A 60 29.31 4.22 -9.49
C PRO A 60 28.03 3.65 -10.13
N HIS A 61 27.82 3.96 -11.41
CA HIS A 61 26.71 3.43 -12.19
C HIS A 61 27.14 2.18 -12.97
N PRO A 62 26.38 1.07 -12.92
CA PRO A 62 26.63 -0.06 -13.80
C PRO A 62 26.52 0.38 -15.26
N SER A 63 27.43 -0.08 -16.11
CA SER A 63 27.45 0.24 -17.56
C SER A 63 26.28 -0.36 -18.34
N ASN A 64 25.53 -1.30 -17.74
CA ASN A 64 24.42 -1.97 -18.39
C ASN A 64 23.09 -1.34 -18.02
N THR A 65 22.48 -0.70 -19.01
CA THR A 65 21.05 -0.41 -19.09
C THR A 65 20.27 -1.71 -19.29
N THR A 66 20.13 -2.53 -18.25
CA THR A 66 19.05 -3.52 -18.27
C THR A 66 17.73 -2.77 -18.35
N THR A 67 16.90 -3.17 -19.30
CA THR A 67 15.55 -2.65 -19.53
C THR A 67 14.79 -2.60 -18.21
N ARG A 68 14.50 -1.39 -17.72
CA ARG A 68 13.87 -1.11 -16.41
C ARG A 68 12.47 -1.72 -16.26
N ASP A 69 11.90 -2.24 -17.34
CA ASP A 69 10.54 -2.75 -17.39
C ASP A 69 10.43 -4.25 -17.05
N GLN A 70 11.55 -4.95 -16.84
CA GLN A 70 11.53 -6.40 -16.61
C GLN A 70 11.90 -6.75 -15.17
N CYS A 71 10.99 -7.46 -14.49
CA CYS A 71 11.23 -7.98 -13.17
C CYS A 71 12.40 -8.97 -13.18
N MET A 72 13.27 -8.88 -12.18
CA MET A 72 14.45 -9.74 -12.06
C MET A 72 14.10 -11.23 -11.92
N PHE A 73 12.88 -11.52 -11.44
CA PHE A 73 12.38 -12.86 -11.24
C PHE A 73 11.07 -13.02 -11.99
N ASP A 74 10.97 -14.11 -12.75
CA ASP A 74 9.74 -14.47 -13.42
C ASP A 74 8.68 -14.90 -12.40
N VAL A 75 7.44 -14.49 -12.67
CA VAL A 75 6.27 -14.90 -11.92
C VAL A 75 5.39 -15.80 -12.80
N PRO A 76 4.65 -16.76 -12.21
CA PRO A 76 3.75 -17.61 -12.96
C PRO A 76 2.67 -16.77 -13.64
N THR A 77 2.35 -17.09 -14.90
CA THR A 77 1.27 -16.42 -15.63
C THR A 77 -0.09 -16.78 -15.04
N PHE A 78 -0.99 -15.80 -14.90
CA PHE A 78 -2.38 -16.07 -14.57
C PHE A 78 -3.14 -16.61 -15.80
N ASN A 79 -3.19 -17.93 -15.94
CA ASN A 79 -3.82 -18.64 -17.06
C ASN A 79 -5.04 -19.47 -16.64
N CYS A 80 -5.65 -19.12 -15.51
CA CYS A 80 -6.82 -19.83 -15.01
C CYS A 80 -7.97 -19.72 -16.02
N THR A 81 -8.61 -20.85 -16.33
CA THR A 81 -9.77 -20.86 -17.21
C THR A 81 -10.99 -20.32 -16.49
N GLN A 82 -11.83 -19.58 -17.21
CA GLN A 82 -13.16 -19.25 -16.72
C GLN A 82 -13.89 -20.56 -16.38
N PHE A 83 -14.40 -20.63 -15.15
CA PHE A 83 -15.21 -21.74 -14.71
C PHE A 83 -16.54 -21.19 -14.21
N TYR A 84 -17.62 -21.54 -14.91
CA TYR A 84 -18.96 -21.21 -14.47
C TYR A 84 -19.51 -22.38 -13.67
N TRP A 85 -19.63 -22.19 -12.36
CA TRP A 85 -20.32 -23.13 -11.49
C TRP A 85 -21.70 -22.57 -11.18
N ASP A 86 -22.75 -23.33 -11.48
CA ASP A 86 -24.08 -23.13 -10.91
C ASP A 86 -24.34 -24.26 -9.89
N ASP A 87 -24.39 -23.89 -8.61
CA ASP A 87 -24.67 -24.79 -7.49
C ASP A 87 -26.15 -24.71 -7.06
N GLY A 88 -26.99 -23.95 -7.78
CA GLY A 88 -28.40 -23.74 -7.46
C GLY A 88 -28.65 -22.85 -6.23
N VAL A 89 -27.61 -22.30 -5.60
CA VAL A 89 -27.75 -21.44 -4.41
C VAL A 89 -28.11 -20.01 -4.82
N THR A 90 -29.35 -19.62 -4.53
CA THR A 90 -29.92 -18.30 -4.91
C THR A 90 -29.67 -17.20 -3.87
N GLN A 91 -29.55 -17.55 -2.59
CA GLN A 91 -29.13 -16.66 -1.51
C GLN A 91 -27.79 -17.13 -0.96
N ARG A 92 -26.73 -16.44 -1.35
CA ARG A 92 -25.38 -16.86 -1.00
C ARG A 92 -24.92 -16.20 0.29
N ASP A 93 -24.57 -17.02 1.26
CA ASP A 93 -23.85 -16.57 2.45
C ASP A 93 -22.33 -16.61 2.23
N VAL A 94 -21.59 -16.08 3.19
CA VAL A 94 -20.13 -15.93 3.11
C VAL A 94 -19.38 -17.26 2.99
N TRP A 95 -19.96 -18.35 3.51
CA TRP A 95 -19.34 -19.68 3.54
C TRP A 95 -19.46 -20.42 2.21
N HIS A 96 -20.37 -19.97 1.35
CA HIS A 96 -20.60 -20.52 0.01
C HIS A 96 -20.18 -19.54 -1.09
N LEU A 97 -19.37 -18.53 -0.79
CA LEU A 97 -18.88 -17.59 -1.79
C LEU A 97 -17.98 -18.25 -2.83
N ARG A 98 -18.15 -17.80 -4.07
CA ARG A 98 -17.29 -18.16 -5.19
C ARG A 98 -16.81 -16.87 -5.87
N PRO A 99 -15.73 -16.93 -6.67
CA PRO A 99 -15.23 -15.76 -7.39
C PRO A 99 -16.30 -14.99 -8.20
N GLN A 100 -17.26 -15.70 -8.83
CA GLN A 100 -18.35 -15.09 -9.61
C GLN A 100 -19.34 -14.25 -8.79
N ASP A 101 -19.40 -14.46 -7.49
CA ASP A 101 -20.37 -13.80 -6.61
C ASP A 101 -19.87 -12.42 -6.16
N ILE A 102 -18.56 -12.18 -6.20
CA ILE A 102 -17.95 -10.88 -5.89
C ILE A 102 -18.24 -9.89 -7.02
N LYS A 103 -18.84 -8.74 -6.69
CA LYS A 103 -19.18 -7.68 -7.66
C LYS A 103 -18.38 -6.40 -7.50
N ALA A 104 -17.73 -6.19 -6.35
CA ALA A 104 -16.82 -5.07 -6.17
C ALA A 104 -15.53 -5.50 -5.45
N VAL A 105 -14.42 -4.89 -5.86
CA VAL A 105 -13.11 -5.06 -5.21
C VAL A 105 -12.69 -3.73 -4.61
N ILE A 106 -12.33 -3.75 -3.34
CA ILE A 106 -12.12 -2.58 -2.50
C ILE A 106 -10.74 -2.71 -1.82
N SER A 107 -10.06 -1.59 -1.63
CA SER A 107 -8.84 -1.55 -0.82
C SER A 107 -8.89 -0.42 0.19
N ILE A 108 -8.44 -0.72 1.41
CA ILE A 108 -8.30 0.19 2.54
C ILE A 108 -6.89 -0.04 3.09
N GLY A 109 -6.17 1.01 3.44
CA GLY A 109 -4.80 0.88 3.91
C GLY A 109 -3.93 2.10 3.68
N ASP A 110 -2.62 1.87 3.67
CA ASP A 110 -1.63 2.94 3.59
C ASP A 110 -1.03 3.15 2.18
N SER A 111 0.17 3.73 2.13
CA SER A 111 0.92 4.02 0.91
C SER A 111 1.21 2.78 0.07
N ILE A 112 1.33 1.59 0.68
CA ILE A 112 1.50 0.33 -0.06
C ILE A 112 0.22 0.04 -0.85
N SER A 113 -0.94 0.19 -0.21
CA SER A 113 -2.25 0.00 -0.83
C SER A 113 -2.62 1.10 -1.84
N ALA A 114 -1.92 2.24 -1.81
CA ALA A 114 -2.01 3.29 -2.83
C ALA A 114 -1.04 3.10 -4.01
N GLY A 115 -0.11 2.14 -3.94
CA GLY A 115 0.95 1.96 -4.93
C GLY A 115 1.93 3.13 -4.96
N PHE A 116 2.22 3.72 -3.80
CA PHE A 116 3.16 4.85 -3.70
C PHE A 116 4.53 4.45 -4.24
N GLY A 117 5.09 5.28 -5.11
CA GLY A 117 6.46 5.11 -5.57
C GLY A 117 6.66 3.92 -6.52
N MET A 118 5.63 3.13 -6.83
CA MET A 118 5.77 1.78 -7.35
C MET A 118 6.55 1.65 -8.69
N LEU A 119 6.45 2.64 -9.58
CA LEU A 119 7.24 2.71 -10.83
C LEU A 119 8.25 3.86 -10.84
N SER A 120 8.55 4.41 -9.67
CA SER A 120 9.51 5.51 -9.57
C SER A 120 10.90 4.99 -9.84
N ALA A 121 11.56 5.60 -10.82
CA ALA A 121 12.97 5.33 -11.07
C ALA A 121 13.85 6.05 -10.04
N ARG A 122 15.14 5.73 -10.06
CA ARG A 122 16.16 6.56 -9.43
C ARG A 122 16.28 7.89 -10.19
N PRO A 123 16.78 8.95 -9.53
CA PRO A 123 17.17 10.18 -10.22
C PRO A 123 18.07 9.89 -11.44
N PRO A 124 18.03 10.72 -12.50
CA PRO A 124 17.20 11.92 -12.69
C PRO A 124 15.75 11.64 -13.09
N PHE A 125 15.36 10.37 -13.23
CA PHE A 125 14.04 9.97 -13.74
C PHE A 125 13.03 9.67 -12.62
N ALA A 126 13.35 10.10 -11.39
CA ALA A 126 12.50 9.91 -10.24
C ALA A 126 11.18 10.68 -10.42
N ASN A 127 10.09 10.06 -10.00
CA ASN A 127 8.78 10.68 -9.95
C ASN A 127 8.08 10.27 -8.65
N VAL A 128 7.08 11.04 -8.22
CA VAL A 128 6.37 10.78 -6.97
C VAL A 128 4.89 10.67 -7.27
N TRP A 129 4.45 9.44 -7.52
CA TRP A 129 3.07 9.11 -7.84
C TRP A 129 2.58 7.93 -7.03
N GLU A 130 1.27 7.86 -6.86
CA GLU A 130 0.56 6.68 -6.35
C GLU A 130 -0.02 5.93 -7.55
N TYR A 131 0.53 4.76 -7.87
CA TYR A 131 0.16 3.94 -9.02
C TYR A 131 -1.02 3.01 -8.71
N ARG A 132 -2.13 3.61 -8.25
CA ARG A 132 -3.32 2.89 -7.78
C ARG A 132 -3.86 1.88 -8.80
N GLY A 133 -3.78 2.20 -10.09
CA GLY A 133 -4.21 1.33 -11.18
C GLY A 133 -3.51 -0.03 -11.24
N LYS A 134 -2.35 -0.16 -10.60
CA LYS A 134 -1.50 -1.35 -10.68
C LYS A 134 -1.27 -2.03 -9.33
N VAL A 135 -1.88 -1.52 -8.25
CA VAL A 135 -1.68 -2.08 -6.91
C VAL A 135 -2.25 -3.48 -6.81
N PHE A 136 -1.49 -4.37 -6.18
CA PHE A 136 -1.78 -5.81 -6.10
C PHE A 136 -3.20 -6.16 -5.62
N SER A 137 -3.80 -5.33 -4.76
CA SER A 137 -5.06 -5.60 -4.07
C SER A 137 -6.32 -5.23 -4.87
N SER A 138 -6.29 -4.17 -5.69
CA SER A 138 -7.49 -3.69 -6.41
C SER A 138 -7.25 -2.99 -7.75
N GLY A 139 -6.00 -2.84 -8.20
CA GLY A 139 -5.69 -2.13 -9.44
C GLY A 139 -6.41 -2.71 -10.66
N SER A 140 -6.87 -1.84 -11.57
CA SER A 140 -7.65 -2.21 -12.76
C SER A 140 -6.99 -1.80 -14.09
N ASP A 141 -5.72 -1.40 -14.07
CA ASP A 141 -4.95 -1.25 -15.30
C ASP A 141 -4.85 -2.61 -16.01
N SER A 142 -4.94 -2.59 -17.34
CA SER A 142 -4.92 -3.80 -18.16
C SER A 142 -3.60 -4.56 -18.01
N ASN A 143 -3.70 -5.89 -17.97
CA ASN A 143 -2.57 -6.82 -17.90
C ASN A 143 -1.72 -6.74 -16.61
N GLU A 144 -2.20 -6.07 -15.57
CA GLU A 144 -1.51 -6.04 -14.27
C GLU A 144 -1.91 -7.23 -13.39
N TYR A 145 -0.95 -7.71 -12.59
CA TYR A 145 -1.17 -8.74 -11.59
C TYR A 145 -1.85 -8.11 -10.37
N THR A 146 -3.17 -8.18 -10.34
CA THR A 146 -3.98 -7.67 -9.24
C THR A 146 -5.11 -8.64 -8.94
N ILE A 147 -5.57 -8.66 -7.69
CA ILE A 147 -6.73 -9.48 -7.29
C ILE A 147 -7.97 -9.13 -8.12
N ARG A 148 -8.17 -7.85 -8.46
CA ARG A 148 -9.29 -7.44 -9.32
C ARG A 148 -9.17 -8.06 -10.71
N ASN A 149 -7.99 -8.00 -11.34
CA ASN A 149 -7.80 -8.55 -12.68
C ASN A 149 -7.91 -10.08 -12.69
N PHE A 150 -7.41 -10.76 -11.67
CA PHE A 150 -7.62 -12.21 -11.52
C PHE A 150 -9.10 -12.56 -11.40
N LEU A 151 -9.84 -11.84 -10.54
CA LEU A 151 -11.29 -11.99 -10.39
C LEU A 151 -12.08 -11.67 -11.66
N SER A 152 -11.57 -10.80 -12.53
CA SER A 152 -12.24 -10.44 -13.80
C SER A 152 -12.42 -11.61 -14.75
N THR A 153 -11.67 -12.70 -14.53
CA THR A 153 -11.85 -13.99 -15.23
C THR A 153 -13.16 -14.69 -14.87
N TYR A 154 -13.74 -14.37 -13.71
CA TYR A 154 -14.90 -15.07 -13.14
C TYR A 154 -16.10 -14.16 -12.91
N SER A 155 -15.89 -12.86 -12.75
CA SER A 155 -16.95 -11.89 -12.44
C SER A 155 -16.65 -10.51 -13.01
N ASP A 156 -17.71 -9.82 -13.45
CA ASP A 156 -17.66 -8.41 -13.81
C ASP A 156 -17.56 -7.53 -12.54
N THR A 157 -16.35 -7.40 -12.01
CA THR A 157 -16.09 -6.60 -10.80
C THR A 157 -15.92 -5.13 -11.12
N VAL A 158 -16.47 -4.26 -10.27
CA VAL A 158 -16.29 -2.80 -10.33
C VAL A 158 -15.48 -2.26 -9.14
N GLY A 159 -15.16 -0.97 -9.21
CA GLY A 159 -14.59 -0.20 -8.08
C GLY A 159 -13.07 -0.09 -8.09
N GLY A 160 -12.35 -0.99 -8.76
CA GLY A 160 -10.90 -0.89 -8.83
C GLY A 160 -10.43 0.40 -9.56
N PRO A 161 -9.39 1.08 -9.05
CA PRO A 161 -8.85 2.28 -9.69
C PRO A 161 -8.11 1.96 -10.99
N VAL A 162 -8.01 2.96 -11.88
CA VAL A 162 -7.15 2.95 -13.07
C VAL A 162 -6.14 4.10 -13.01
N GLY A 163 -4.94 3.94 -13.57
CA GLY A 163 -3.90 4.96 -13.64
C GLY A 163 -3.36 5.43 -12.30
N ILE A 164 -2.90 6.67 -12.25
CA ILE A 164 -2.17 7.24 -11.11
C ILE A 164 -2.98 8.28 -10.32
N THR A 165 -2.48 8.62 -9.13
CA THR A 165 -2.84 9.84 -8.37
C THR A 165 -1.59 10.55 -7.84
N VAL A 166 -1.75 11.81 -7.46
CA VAL A 166 -0.76 12.50 -6.62
C VAL A 166 -0.71 11.85 -5.24
N PRO A 167 0.44 11.89 -4.53
CA PRO A 167 0.52 11.40 -3.17
C PRO A 167 -0.49 12.08 -2.24
N LEU A 168 -0.90 11.36 -1.18
CA LEU A 168 -1.87 11.82 -0.17
C LEU A 168 -3.28 12.08 -0.75
N SER A 169 -3.53 11.60 -1.96
CA SER A 169 -4.89 11.56 -2.48
C SER A 169 -5.75 10.73 -1.53
N ARG A 170 -6.95 11.22 -1.24
CA ARG A 170 -7.93 10.52 -0.40
C ARG A 170 -8.62 9.41 -1.20
N GLY A 171 -7.86 8.52 -1.85
CA GLY A 171 -8.37 7.41 -2.65
C GLY A 171 -8.66 7.71 -4.13
N LYS A 172 -8.88 6.64 -4.92
CA LYS A 172 -9.37 6.65 -6.32
C LYS A 172 -10.22 5.41 -6.55
N GLY A 173 -11.37 5.53 -7.22
CA GLY A 173 -12.34 4.43 -7.25
C GLY A 173 -12.73 4.05 -5.81
N LEU A 174 -12.91 2.75 -5.54
CA LEU A 174 -13.09 2.15 -4.21
C LEU A 174 -11.76 1.72 -3.55
N ASN A 175 -10.62 2.18 -4.06
CA ASN A 175 -9.38 2.17 -3.29
C ASN A 175 -9.36 3.45 -2.43
N SER A 176 -9.65 3.29 -1.15
CA SER A 176 -9.71 4.36 -0.15
C SER A 176 -8.37 4.60 0.55
N ALA A 177 -7.33 3.82 0.24
CA ALA A 177 -6.04 3.88 0.92
C ALA A 177 -5.40 5.27 0.88
N ILE A 178 -4.75 5.68 1.98
CA ILE A 178 -4.11 6.98 2.13
C ILE A 178 -2.66 6.80 2.55
N SER A 179 -1.72 7.40 1.81
CA SER A 179 -0.31 7.39 2.19
C SER A 179 -0.10 7.97 3.60
N GLY A 180 0.64 7.27 4.44
CA GLY A 180 0.85 7.64 5.85
C GLY A 180 -0.27 7.24 6.81
N ALA A 181 -1.34 6.58 6.33
CA ALA A 181 -2.42 6.12 7.19
C ALA A 181 -1.92 5.17 8.29
N VAL A 182 -2.49 5.34 9.47
CA VAL A 182 -2.31 4.44 10.62
C VAL A 182 -3.66 3.79 10.93
N VAL A 183 -3.66 2.73 11.74
CA VAL A 183 -4.90 2.02 12.13
C VAL A 183 -5.95 2.96 12.74
N GLN A 184 -5.52 4.03 13.44
CA GLN A 184 -6.40 5.03 14.02
C GLN A 184 -7.21 5.81 12.98
N THR A 185 -6.67 6.00 11.77
CA THR A 185 -7.30 6.79 10.70
C THR A 185 -8.16 5.96 9.75
N LEU A 186 -8.26 4.63 9.94
CA LEU A 186 -9.10 3.76 9.11
C LEU A 186 -10.58 4.20 9.07
N ASP A 187 -11.05 4.85 10.12
CA ASP A 187 -12.42 5.38 10.19
C ASP A 187 -12.71 6.35 9.04
N GLU A 188 -11.73 7.17 8.65
CA GLU A 188 -11.87 8.12 7.55
C GLU A 188 -12.01 7.42 6.20
N GLU A 189 -11.24 6.35 5.99
CA GLU A 189 -11.28 5.53 4.78
C GLU A 189 -12.60 4.75 4.66
N VAL A 190 -13.11 4.22 5.78
CA VAL A 190 -14.42 3.54 5.84
C VAL A 190 -15.55 4.54 5.61
N THR A 191 -15.50 5.72 6.23
CA THR A 191 -16.48 6.80 6.00
C THR A 191 -16.54 7.19 4.53
N ARG A 192 -15.38 7.37 3.89
CA ARG A 192 -15.31 7.63 2.45
C ARG A 192 -15.92 6.48 1.65
N LEU A 193 -15.57 5.24 1.97
CA LEU A 193 -16.07 4.07 1.25
C LEU A 193 -17.60 3.99 1.30
N VAL A 194 -18.18 4.14 2.50
CA VAL A 194 -19.64 4.14 2.69
C VAL A 194 -20.29 5.26 1.88
N HIS A 195 -19.71 6.46 1.91
CA HIS A 195 -20.16 7.57 1.09
C HIS A 195 -20.07 7.26 -0.40
N GLN A 196 -19.00 6.61 -0.88
CA GLN A 196 -18.90 6.24 -2.29
C GLN A 196 -19.94 5.20 -2.69
N LEU A 197 -20.14 4.15 -1.88
CA LEU A 197 -21.11 3.09 -2.16
C LEU A 197 -22.57 3.59 -2.18
N SER A 198 -22.86 4.77 -1.63
CA SER A 198 -24.17 5.41 -1.75
C SER A 198 -24.38 6.20 -3.05
N HIS A 199 -23.33 6.39 -3.86
CA HIS A 199 -23.44 7.07 -5.15
C HIS A 199 -24.08 6.18 -6.21
N THR A 200 -24.79 6.81 -7.14
CA THR A 200 -25.49 6.13 -8.24
C THR A 200 -24.60 5.21 -9.06
N GLN A 201 -23.31 5.55 -9.20
CA GLN A 201 -22.31 4.73 -9.91
C GLN A 201 -22.09 3.33 -9.30
N TYR A 202 -22.37 3.12 -8.01
CA TYR A 202 -22.19 1.85 -7.32
C TYR A 202 -23.51 1.23 -6.81
N ASN A 203 -24.66 1.77 -7.24
CA ASN A 203 -25.98 1.26 -6.86
C ASN A 203 -26.15 -0.24 -7.18
N SER A 204 -25.61 -0.70 -8.32
CA SER A 204 -25.70 -2.11 -8.74
C SER A 204 -24.96 -3.07 -7.80
N VAL A 205 -23.97 -2.59 -7.06
CA VAL A 205 -23.13 -3.42 -6.17
C VAL A 205 -23.36 -3.14 -4.69
N ARG A 206 -24.25 -2.20 -4.36
CA ARG A 206 -24.54 -1.81 -2.96
C ARG A 206 -24.91 -3.00 -2.10
N ASP A 207 -25.81 -3.85 -2.60
CA ASP A 207 -26.31 -5.03 -1.87
C ASP A 207 -25.65 -6.34 -2.36
N SER A 208 -24.66 -6.24 -3.25
CA SER A 208 -23.89 -7.40 -3.74
C SER A 208 -22.68 -7.70 -2.86
N TRP A 209 -22.11 -8.89 -3.02
CA TRP A 209 -20.89 -9.28 -2.34
C TRP A 209 -19.68 -8.46 -2.80
N LYS A 210 -18.85 -8.06 -1.84
CA LYS A 210 -17.67 -7.22 -2.04
C LYS A 210 -16.46 -7.89 -1.42
N LEU A 211 -15.33 -7.86 -2.11
CA LEU A 211 -14.04 -8.25 -1.55
C LEU A 211 -13.31 -6.99 -1.07
N ILE A 212 -13.01 -6.91 0.23
CA ILE A 212 -12.30 -5.78 0.83
C ILE A 212 -10.93 -6.26 1.28
N THR A 213 -9.86 -5.67 0.73
CA THR A 213 -8.50 -5.93 1.19
C THR A 213 -8.06 -4.81 2.12
N VAL A 214 -7.66 -5.17 3.34
CA VAL A 214 -7.15 -4.26 4.37
C VAL A 214 -5.67 -4.59 4.63
N LEU A 215 -4.78 -3.64 4.36
CA LEU A 215 -3.36 -3.72 4.73
C LEU A 215 -3.00 -2.42 5.46
N ILE A 216 -2.79 -2.52 6.77
CA ILE A 216 -2.60 -1.37 7.65
C ILE A 216 -1.80 -1.73 8.90
N GLY A 217 -0.96 -0.81 9.35
CA GLY A 217 -0.17 -0.93 10.58
C GLY A 217 1.34 -0.78 10.36
N ALA A 218 1.83 -0.77 9.12
CA ALA A 218 3.25 -0.52 8.85
C ALA A 218 3.70 0.85 9.38
N ASN A 219 2.88 1.90 9.18
CA ASN A 219 3.15 3.23 9.75
C ASN A 219 3.11 3.25 11.28
N ASN A 220 2.23 2.47 11.92
CA ASN A 220 2.22 2.31 13.37
C ASN A 220 3.52 1.66 13.87
N LEU A 221 3.97 0.59 13.21
CA LEU A 221 5.24 -0.07 13.53
C LEU A 221 6.41 0.91 13.38
N CYS A 222 6.47 1.67 12.29
CA CYS A 222 7.49 2.70 12.10
C CYS A 222 7.46 3.78 13.21
N GLY A 223 6.26 4.17 13.66
CA GLY A 223 6.06 5.13 14.74
C GLY A 223 6.54 4.66 16.12
N LEU A 224 6.73 3.34 16.33
CA LEU A 224 7.19 2.78 17.60
C LEU A 224 8.55 3.35 18.04
N CYS A 225 9.46 3.58 17.09
CA CYS A 225 10.82 4.06 17.34
C CYS A 225 10.99 5.56 17.06
N ALA A 226 9.89 6.29 16.89
CA ALA A 226 9.93 7.75 16.79
C ALA A 226 10.29 8.37 18.14
N SER A 227 10.71 9.65 18.13
CA SER A 227 10.93 10.40 19.39
C SER A 227 9.69 10.32 20.29
N PRO A 228 9.84 10.09 21.62
CA PRO A 228 8.71 10.07 22.56
C PRO A 228 7.87 11.35 22.53
N SER A 229 8.48 12.50 22.19
CA SER A 229 7.78 13.78 22.07
C SER A 229 6.74 13.83 20.93
N THR A 230 6.81 12.90 19.98
CA THR A 230 5.86 12.83 18.86
C THR A 230 4.51 12.23 19.25
N GLY A 231 4.43 11.49 20.37
CA GLY A 231 3.23 10.73 20.75
C GLY A 231 2.98 9.47 19.90
N LEU A 232 3.76 9.23 18.84
CA LEU A 232 3.60 8.07 17.96
C LEU A 232 3.90 6.74 18.66
N PRO A 233 4.91 6.61 19.54
CA PRO A 233 5.15 5.35 20.23
C PRO A 233 3.96 4.87 21.07
N GLN A 234 3.19 5.80 21.67
CA GLN A 234 1.99 5.47 22.45
C GLN A 234 0.84 4.99 21.56
N GLN A 235 0.77 5.46 20.32
CA GLN A 235 -0.21 5.03 19.31
C GLN A 235 0.18 3.72 18.61
N ALA A 236 1.43 3.28 18.77
CA ALA A 236 1.97 2.05 18.20
C ALA A 236 1.77 0.82 19.10
N THR A 237 1.03 0.92 20.21
CA THR A 237 0.79 -0.23 21.09
C THR A 237 -0.17 -1.24 20.45
N ALA A 238 -0.01 -2.52 20.81
CA ALA A 238 -0.89 -3.59 20.36
C ALA A 238 -2.36 -3.38 20.74
N ASP A 239 -2.63 -2.76 21.89
CA ASP A 239 -3.99 -2.51 22.36
C ASP A 239 -4.68 -1.39 21.56
N GLU A 240 -3.96 -0.29 21.21
CA GLU A 240 -4.50 0.72 20.31
C GLU A 240 -4.72 0.15 18.90
N TYR A 241 -3.80 -0.69 18.41
CA TYR A 241 -4.00 -1.39 17.14
C TYR A 241 -5.25 -2.27 17.14
N GLU A 242 -5.39 -3.14 18.14
CA GLU A 242 -6.54 -4.02 18.29
C GLU A 242 -7.86 -3.25 18.36
N LYS A 243 -7.90 -2.19 19.17
CA LYS A 243 -9.08 -1.35 19.38
C LYS A 243 -9.54 -0.72 18.06
N HIS A 244 -8.66 -0.04 17.35
CA HIS A 244 -9.02 0.68 16.13
C HIS A 244 -9.33 -0.25 14.95
N LEU A 245 -8.61 -1.37 14.83
CA LEU A 245 -8.93 -2.40 13.85
C LEU A 245 -10.34 -2.96 14.07
N ARG A 246 -10.69 -3.30 15.33
CA ARG A 246 -12.04 -3.78 15.69
C ARG A 246 -13.12 -2.78 15.31
N LEU A 247 -12.91 -1.49 15.60
CA LEU A 247 -13.87 -0.43 15.25
C LEU A 247 -14.09 -0.34 13.74
N ALA A 248 -13.02 -0.36 12.95
CA ALA A 248 -13.11 -0.33 11.49
C ALA A 248 -13.86 -1.55 10.93
N LEU A 249 -13.52 -2.77 11.40
CA LEU A 249 -14.20 -4.00 10.98
C LEU A 249 -15.68 -4.02 11.39
N HIS A 250 -16.03 -3.48 12.56
CA HIS A 250 -17.42 -3.35 12.97
C HIS A 250 -18.21 -2.45 12.01
N ARG A 251 -17.63 -1.31 11.62
CA ARG A 251 -18.25 -0.40 10.63
C ARG A 251 -18.37 -1.02 9.25
N LEU A 252 -17.35 -1.72 8.76
CA LEU A 252 -17.45 -2.46 7.50
C LEU A 252 -18.62 -3.45 7.51
N ARG A 253 -18.80 -4.20 8.60
CA ARG A 253 -19.93 -5.12 8.74
C ARG A 253 -21.27 -4.39 8.72
N THR A 254 -21.43 -3.32 9.50
CA THR A 254 -22.73 -2.68 9.70
C THR A 254 -23.13 -1.72 8.58
N GLU A 255 -22.17 -1.05 7.94
CA GLU A 255 -22.41 0.02 6.98
C GLU A 255 -22.13 -0.39 5.52
N VAL A 256 -21.16 -1.29 5.27
CA VAL A 256 -20.86 -1.76 3.91
C VAL A 256 -21.68 -3.00 3.55
N LYS A 257 -21.78 -3.97 4.47
CA LYS A 257 -22.56 -5.23 4.37
C LYS A 257 -22.18 -6.11 3.17
N HIS A 258 -22.48 -7.42 3.25
CA HIS A 258 -22.14 -8.40 2.21
C HIS A 258 -20.67 -8.28 1.80
N ALA A 259 -19.77 -8.43 2.76
CA ALA A 259 -18.34 -8.23 2.55
C ALA A 259 -17.51 -9.42 3.03
N PHE A 260 -16.61 -9.86 2.18
CA PHE A 260 -15.51 -10.74 2.55
C PHE A 260 -14.27 -9.87 2.72
N VAL A 261 -13.70 -9.83 3.93
CA VAL A 261 -12.55 -8.98 4.25
C VAL A 261 -11.29 -9.83 4.30
N ASN A 262 -10.36 -9.57 3.38
CA ASN A 262 -8.98 -10.01 3.46
C ASN A 262 -8.20 -9.03 4.35
N LEU A 263 -7.82 -9.48 5.55
CA LEU A 263 -6.98 -8.71 6.47
C LEU A 263 -5.53 -9.20 6.36
N LEU A 264 -4.64 -8.40 5.77
CA LEU A 264 -3.28 -8.84 5.48
C LEU A 264 -2.39 -8.70 6.71
N ALA A 265 -1.71 -9.79 7.04
CA ALA A 265 -0.70 -9.80 8.08
C ALA A 265 0.53 -8.98 7.66
N LEU A 266 1.16 -8.33 8.64
CA LEU A 266 2.34 -7.47 8.47
C LEU A 266 3.62 -8.31 8.48
N PHE A 267 4.57 -7.92 7.64
CA PHE A 267 5.92 -8.48 7.63
C PHE A 267 6.82 -7.78 8.67
N SER A 268 7.92 -8.43 9.03
CA SER A 268 8.93 -7.89 9.95
C SER A 268 9.60 -6.64 9.36
N VAL A 269 9.80 -5.60 10.16
CA VAL A 269 10.40 -4.33 9.71
C VAL A 269 11.87 -4.51 9.34
N SER A 270 12.59 -5.42 10.01
CA SER A 270 14.01 -5.69 9.73
C SER A 270 14.29 -6.10 8.29
N VAL A 271 13.36 -6.81 7.63
CA VAL A 271 13.58 -7.29 6.25
C VAL A 271 13.76 -6.16 5.25
N VAL A 272 13.18 -4.98 5.54
CA VAL A 272 13.35 -3.79 4.70
C VAL A 272 14.76 -3.25 4.83
N HIS A 273 15.27 -3.15 6.06
CA HIS A 273 16.65 -2.73 6.32
C HIS A 273 17.64 -3.69 5.62
N ASP A 274 17.47 -4.99 5.80
CA ASP A 274 18.40 -6.00 5.28
C ASP A 274 18.42 -6.08 3.75
N ALA A 275 17.27 -5.85 3.11
CA ALA A 275 17.16 -5.81 1.67
C ALA A 275 17.79 -4.55 1.05
N THR A 276 17.96 -3.47 1.82
CA THR A 276 18.64 -2.24 1.35
C THR A 276 20.17 -2.30 1.47
N ARG A 277 20.72 -3.22 2.28
CA ARG A 277 22.16 -3.31 2.55
C ARG A 277 22.95 -3.73 1.31
N GLY A 278 24.16 -3.20 1.16
CA GLY A 278 25.06 -3.45 0.04
C GLY A 278 24.74 -2.64 -1.22
N ASN A 279 23.74 -1.75 -1.19
CA ASN A 279 23.46 -0.81 -2.26
C ASN A 279 23.66 0.64 -1.79
N GLN A 280 24.72 1.30 -2.25
CA GLN A 280 25.11 2.65 -1.78
C GLN A 280 23.98 3.68 -1.87
N TYR A 281 23.17 3.64 -2.94
CA TYR A 281 22.04 4.55 -3.08
C TYR A 281 20.95 4.27 -2.03
N CYS A 282 20.58 3.00 -1.84
CA CYS A 282 19.56 2.67 -0.85
C CYS A 282 20.05 2.88 0.58
N GLU A 283 21.33 2.60 0.88
CA GLU A 283 21.92 2.90 2.18
C GLU A 283 21.91 4.41 2.46
N PHE A 284 22.23 5.23 1.44
CA PHE A 284 22.14 6.69 1.54
C PHE A 284 20.70 7.15 1.78
N VAL A 285 19.75 6.77 0.92
CA VAL A 285 18.35 7.22 1.02
C VAL A 285 17.71 6.75 2.32
N MET A 286 17.98 5.50 2.74
CA MET A 286 17.45 4.94 3.98
C MET A 286 18.20 5.40 5.23
N ASP A 287 19.19 6.28 5.12
CA ASP A 287 19.70 6.99 6.30
C ASP A 287 18.65 8.01 6.78
N LYS A 288 18.38 8.00 8.10
CA LYS A 288 17.40 8.89 8.73
C LYS A 288 17.70 10.39 8.51
N SER A 289 18.96 10.77 8.23
CA SER A 289 19.32 12.16 7.92
C SER A 289 18.92 12.59 6.51
N ASN A 290 18.71 11.65 5.60
CA ASN A 290 18.42 11.91 4.19
C ASN A 290 16.93 11.73 3.88
N MET A 291 16.27 10.79 4.56
CA MET A 291 14.83 10.59 4.47
C MET A 291 14.31 10.01 5.79
N TYR A 292 13.45 10.73 6.48
CA TYR A 292 12.78 10.20 7.67
C TYR A 292 11.47 9.55 7.27
N ILE A 293 11.47 8.22 7.07
CA ILE A 293 10.27 7.47 6.66
C ILE A 293 9.84 6.42 7.68
N CYS A 294 10.80 5.67 8.24
CA CYS A 294 10.50 4.57 9.15
C CYS A 294 11.59 4.47 10.21
N PRO A 295 11.44 5.17 11.35
CA PRO A 295 12.42 5.22 12.42
C PRO A 295 12.93 3.84 12.84
N CYS A 296 12.05 2.84 12.95
CA CYS A 296 12.46 1.49 13.33
C CYS A 296 13.33 0.79 12.28
N ALA A 297 13.01 0.91 10.99
CA ALA A 297 13.85 0.33 9.93
C ALA A 297 15.23 1.02 9.87
N GLN A 298 15.26 2.32 10.14
CA GLN A 298 16.43 3.19 10.08
C GLN A 298 17.17 3.29 11.44
N GLY A 299 16.73 2.53 12.43
CA GLY A 299 17.17 2.59 13.83
C GLY A 299 18.33 1.65 14.16
N THR A 300 18.45 1.27 15.44
CA THR A 300 19.39 0.24 15.91
C THR A 300 18.85 -1.18 15.67
N ASP A 301 19.68 -2.20 15.88
CA ASP A 301 19.24 -3.59 15.80
C ASP A 301 18.20 -3.92 16.88
N GLU A 302 18.30 -3.30 18.05
CA GLU A 302 17.32 -3.44 19.14
C GLU A 302 15.97 -2.83 18.75
N GLU A 303 15.96 -1.66 18.11
CA GLU A 303 14.74 -1.01 17.63
C GLU A 303 14.06 -1.85 16.54
N ARG A 304 14.83 -2.42 15.60
CA ARG A 304 14.31 -3.35 14.58
C ARG A 304 13.70 -4.60 15.22
N LYS A 305 14.40 -5.24 16.17
CA LYS A 305 13.88 -6.42 16.88
C LYS A 305 12.60 -6.12 17.66
N ALA A 306 12.51 -4.95 18.29
CA ALA A 306 11.31 -4.52 19.00
C ALA A 306 10.13 -4.31 18.04
N ALA A 307 10.38 -3.71 16.86
CA ALA A 307 9.36 -3.53 15.84
C ALA A 307 8.91 -4.87 15.23
N ASP A 308 9.82 -5.82 15.02
CA ASP A 308 9.49 -7.17 14.54
C ASP A 308 8.60 -7.91 15.54
N ALA A 309 8.94 -7.87 16.83
CA ALA A 309 8.11 -8.46 17.89
C ALA A 309 6.73 -7.78 17.97
N MET A 310 6.65 -6.46 17.73
CA MET A 310 5.38 -5.75 17.68
C MET A 310 4.56 -6.13 16.44
N ALA A 311 5.19 -6.38 15.29
CA ALA A 311 4.53 -6.85 14.08
C ALA A 311 3.88 -8.24 14.30
N GLU A 312 4.60 -9.15 14.95
CA GLU A 312 4.06 -10.45 15.38
C GLU A 312 2.87 -10.30 16.32
N GLU A 313 2.97 -9.38 17.29
CA GLU A 313 1.88 -9.11 18.21
C GLU A 313 0.65 -8.49 17.50
N TYR A 314 0.85 -7.57 16.56
CA TYR A 314 -0.24 -7.03 15.73
C TYR A 314 -0.92 -8.14 14.93
N ASN A 315 -0.14 -9.02 14.29
CA ASN A 315 -0.67 -10.17 13.57
C ASN A 315 -1.49 -11.07 14.49
N ARG A 316 -1.02 -11.33 15.73
CA ARG A 316 -1.79 -12.07 16.74
C ARG A 316 -3.09 -11.36 17.09
N ARG A 317 -3.10 -10.03 17.23
CA ARG A 317 -4.31 -9.24 17.46
C ARG A 317 -5.26 -9.28 16.26
N MET A 318 -4.76 -9.29 15.02
CA MET A 318 -5.60 -9.46 13.82
C MET A 318 -6.37 -10.78 13.88
N TYR A 319 -5.71 -11.91 14.18
CA TYR A 319 -6.39 -13.20 14.32
C TYR A 319 -7.41 -13.19 15.46
N LYS A 320 -7.08 -12.55 16.60
CA LYS A 320 -8.02 -12.40 17.72
C LYS A 320 -9.28 -11.64 17.29
N VAL A 321 -9.11 -10.48 16.65
CA VAL A 321 -10.23 -9.63 16.23
C VAL A 321 -11.04 -10.29 15.12
N ALA A 322 -10.40 -10.96 14.15
CA ALA A 322 -11.11 -11.66 13.07
C ALA A 322 -12.08 -12.72 13.62
N LYS A 323 -11.70 -13.45 14.68
CA LYS A 323 -12.56 -14.43 15.36
C LYS A 323 -13.84 -13.82 15.94
N GLU A 324 -13.85 -12.54 16.29
CA GLU A 324 -15.04 -11.84 16.80
C GLU A 324 -16.14 -11.68 15.74
N PHE A 325 -15.78 -11.87 14.47
CA PHE A 325 -16.69 -11.81 13.32
C PHE A 325 -17.04 -13.21 12.78
N GLU A 326 -16.69 -14.29 13.49
CA GLU A 326 -17.17 -15.63 13.16
C GLU A 326 -18.69 -15.75 13.42
N GLY A 327 -19.38 -16.50 12.57
CA GLY A 327 -20.82 -16.80 12.71
C GLY A 327 -21.78 -15.87 11.96
N TYR A 328 -21.30 -14.75 11.40
CA TYR A 328 -22.11 -13.96 10.48
C TYR A 328 -22.26 -14.68 9.13
N LYS A 329 -23.41 -14.49 8.48
CA LYS A 329 -23.70 -15.06 7.15
C LYS A 329 -23.43 -14.07 6.02
N ASP A 330 -23.46 -12.78 6.32
CA ASP A 330 -23.32 -11.66 5.39
C ASP A 330 -21.96 -10.96 5.51
N PHE A 331 -21.05 -11.48 6.33
CA PHE A 331 -19.75 -10.88 6.58
C PHE A 331 -18.74 -11.91 7.07
N ALA A 332 -17.50 -11.84 6.58
CA ALA A 332 -16.38 -12.58 7.15
C ALA A 332 -15.12 -11.74 7.12
N VAL A 333 -14.23 -12.02 8.07
CA VAL A 333 -12.87 -11.48 8.11
C VAL A 333 -11.91 -12.65 8.15
N VAL A 334 -10.99 -12.70 7.19
CA VAL A 334 -9.97 -13.74 7.12
C VAL A 334 -8.61 -13.06 7.12
N VAL A 335 -7.75 -13.48 8.05
CA VAL A 335 -6.36 -13.02 8.09
C VAL A 335 -5.57 -13.77 7.03
N GLN A 336 -4.91 -13.04 6.14
CA GLN A 336 -4.12 -13.57 5.04
C GLN A 336 -2.63 -13.49 5.38
N PRO A 337 -1.93 -14.63 5.59
CA PRO A 337 -0.53 -14.65 6.02
C PRO A 337 0.48 -14.50 4.88
N GLY A 338 0.05 -14.44 3.62
CA GLY A 338 0.94 -14.55 2.45
C GLY A 338 2.13 -13.59 2.43
N LEU A 339 2.01 -12.42 3.08
CA LEU A 339 3.10 -11.44 3.17
C LEU A 339 4.11 -11.71 4.28
N THR A 340 3.80 -12.53 5.29
CA THR A 340 4.71 -12.79 6.42
C THR A 340 5.81 -13.80 6.06
N ALA A 341 5.54 -14.69 5.09
CA ALA A 341 6.49 -15.68 4.62
C ALA A 341 7.36 -15.19 3.44
N PHE A 342 7.19 -13.92 3.05
CA PHE A 342 7.90 -13.38 1.89
C PHE A 342 9.34 -13.00 2.26
N ASP A 343 10.31 -13.75 1.72
CA ASP A 343 11.74 -13.47 1.90
C ASP A 343 12.17 -12.26 1.06
N VAL A 344 11.84 -11.05 1.53
CA VAL A 344 12.23 -9.79 0.88
C VAL A 344 13.75 -9.70 0.71
N ALA A 345 14.52 -10.24 1.66
CA ALA A 345 15.97 -10.17 1.65
C ALA A 345 16.60 -10.96 0.48
N LYS A 346 15.95 -12.03 0.00
CA LYS A 346 16.32 -12.74 -1.23
C LYS A 346 16.34 -11.81 -2.45
N TYR A 347 15.42 -10.85 -2.48
CA TYR A 347 15.19 -9.98 -3.62
C TYR A 347 15.95 -8.65 -3.54
N LYS A 348 16.52 -8.33 -2.37
CA LYS A 348 17.31 -7.13 -2.11
C LYS A 348 16.57 -5.87 -2.58
N GLN A 349 17.29 -4.84 -3.01
CA GLN A 349 16.72 -3.58 -3.47
C GLN A 349 15.90 -3.68 -4.76
N ALA A 350 15.96 -4.80 -5.49
CA ALA A 350 15.27 -4.94 -6.77
C ALA A 350 13.73 -4.97 -6.62
N TYR A 351 13.22 -5.08 -5.39
CA TYR A 351 11.79 -5.14 -5.07
C TYR A 351 11.27 -3.85 -4.46
N PHE A 352 12.14 -2.88 -4.25
CA PHE A 352 11.76 -1.58 -3.75
C PHE A 352 11.69 -0.55 -4.86
N SER A 353 10.88 0.47 -4.60
CA SER A 353 10.76 1.68 -5.38
C SER A 353 12.14 2.32 -5.56
N GLY A 354 12.40 2.75 -6.79
CA GLY A 354 13.68 3.37 -7.14
C GLY A 354 13.90 4.71 -6.45
N ILE A 355 12.85 5.36 -5.92
CA ILE A 355 12.99 6.66 -5.27
C ILE A 355 13.34 6.55 -3.78
N ASP A 356 12.75 5.60 -3.06
CA ASP A 356 12.85 5.53 -1.59
C ASP A 356 13.52 4.25 -1.06
N CYS A 357 13.70 3.22 -1.89
CA CYS A 357 14.17 1.91 -1.44
C CYS A 357 13.39 1.33 -0.25
N PHE A 358 12.12 1.70 -0.09
CA PHE A 358 11.26 1.33 1.04
C PHE A 358 9.94 0.74 0.56
N HIS A 359 9.20 1.45 -0.31
CA HIS A 359 7.92 0.98 -0.79
C HIS A 359 8.07 -0.14 -1.83
N PRO A 360 7.16 -1.13 -1.86
CA PRO A 360 7.17 -2.16 -2.90
C PRO A 360 7.03 -1.58 -4.31
N ASN A 361 7.90 -1.99 -5.23
CA ASN A 361 7.78 -1.63 -6.65
C ASN A 361 6.78 -2.55 -7.39
N LEU A 362 6.68 -2.40 -8.71
CA LEU A 362 5.75 -3.21 -9.52
C LEU A 362 6.00 -4.71 -9.35
N CYS A 363 7.26 -5.16 -9.35
CA CYS A 363 7.60 -6.58 -9.25
C CYS A 363 7.22 -7.17 -7.88
N ALA A 364 7.43 -6.40 -6.82
CA ALA A 364 6.95 -6.78 -5.50
C ALA A 364 5.42 -6.86 -5.48
N ASN A 365 4.72 -5.89 -6.07
CA ASN A 365 3.25 -5.92 -6.18
C ASN A 365 2.75 -7.15 -6.96
N GLN A 366 3.44 -7.58 -8.01
CA GLN A 366 3.08 -8.82 -8.74
C GLN A 366 3.14 -10.05 -7.83
N ILE A 367 4.21 -10.18 -7.03
CA ILE A 367 4.31 -11.29 -6.06
C ILE A 367 3.25 -11.16 -4.97
N MET A 368 3.01 -9.96 -4.44
CA MET A 368 1.98 -9.74 -3.42
C MET A 368 0.58 -10.13 -3.93
N ALA A 369 0.27 -9.87 -5.21
CA ALA A 369 -1.00 -10.29 -5.81
C ALA A 369 -1.10 -11.81 -5.89
N ILE A 370 -0.03 -12.49 -6.28
CA ILE A 370 0.03 -13.95 -6.37
C ILE A 370 -0.08 -14.58 -4.98
N ALA A 371 0.63 -14.04 -3.99
CA ALA A 371 0.61 -14.51 -2.61
C ALA A 371 -0.72 -14.25 -1.90
N LEU A 372 -1.49 -13.24 -2.33
CA LEU A 372 -2.84 -12.99 -1.81
C LEU A 372 -3.91 -13.80 -2.53
N TRP A 373 -3.67 -14.19 -3.78
CA TRP A 373 -4.59 -15.01 -4.56
C TRP A 373 -4.58 -16.49 -4.13
N ASN A 374 -3.39 -17.01 -3.82
CA ASN A 374 -3.19 -18.39 -3.35
C ASN A 374 -3.26 -18.46 -1.83
#